data_AF-A0A4Q7UB96-F1
#
_entry.id   AF-A0A4Q7UB96-F1
#
_cell.length_a   1.000
_cell.length_b   1.000
_cell.length_c   1.000
_cell.angle_alpha   90.00
_cell.angle_beta   90.00
_cell.angle_gamma   90.00
#
_symmetry.space_group_name_H-M   'P 1'
#
loop_
_entity.id
_entity.type
_entity.pdbx_description
1 polymer ?
#
loop_
_entity_poly.entity_id
_entity_poly.type
_entity_poly.pdbx_seq_one_letter_code
_entity_poly.pdbx_strand_id
1 'polypeptide(L)'
;MNSRIGALLTAVALTFTTMVVTAGPASAATAPCRQYTYGLGGSGNCVKAIQGIANVISITNSARREAGPIARDGHYGPKTEAAIIKIQRAAGIGVDGWVGPQTWAALCYYGAFWGNDMQAKADYRWAKSYAC
;
A
#
# COMPACT_ATOMS: atom_id res chain seq x y z
N MET A 1 3.69 31.33 -70.25
CA MET A 1 4.08 32.65 -69.73
C MET A 1 3.70 32.70 -68.26
N ASN A 2 4.68 32.66 -67.36
CA ASN A 2 4.51 32.75 -65.91
C ASN A 2 3.93 34.12 -65.51
N SER A 3 3.14 34.16 -64.43
CA SER A 3 3.18 35.28 -63.50
C SER A 3 3.05 34.79 -62.06
N ARG A 4 3.89 35.39 -61.22
CA ARG A 4 4.21 35.02 -59.85
C ARG A 4 3.59 36.03 -58.89
N ILE A 5 3.55 35.64 -57.60
CA ILE A 5 3.56 36.46 -56.38
C ILE A 5 2.21 36.68 -55.69
N GLY A 6 2.19 36.34 -54.40
CA GLY A 6 1.32 36.87 -53.36
C GLY A 6 0.75 35.75 -52.47
N ALA A 7 0.82 35.74 -51.15
CA ALA A 7 1.48 36.55 -50.14
C ALA A 7 1.23 35.82 -48.80
N LEU A 8 2.19 35.90 -47.87
CA LEU A 8 2.02 35.78 -46.41
C LEU A 8 1.22 34.57 -45.87
N LEU A 9 1.93 33.47 -45.58
CA LEU A 9 1.48 32.47 -44.62
C LEU A 9 1.58 33.07 -43.21
N THR A 10 0.43 33.25 -42.57
CA THR A 10 0.31 33.64 -41.16
C THR A 10 0.91 32.56 -40.27
N ALA A 11 2.01 32.89 -39.58
CA ALA A 11 2.57 32.05 -38.55
C ALA A 11 1.63 32.05 -37.34
N VAL A 12 0.82 31.00 -37.20
CA VAL A 12 0.01 30.75 -36.00
C VAL A 12 0.97 30.32 -34.89
N ALA A 13 1.33 31.25 -34.00
CA ALA A 13 2.06 30.95 -32.79
C ALA A 13 1.12 30.22 -31.82
N LEU A 14 1.18 28.90 -31.80
CA LEU A 14 0.52 28.07 -30.79
C LEU A 14 1.20 28.29 -29.44
N THR A 15 0.59 29.10 -28.59
CA THR A 15 0.99 29.23 -27.19
C THR A 15 0.67 27.92 -26.48
N PHE A 16 1.71 27.12 -26.21
CA PHE A 16 1.59 26.00 -25.29
C PHE A 16 1.40 26.57 -23.88
N THR A 17 0.16 26.72 -23.44
CA THR A 17 -0.14 26.92 -22.02
C THR A 17 0.31 25.68 -21.27
N THR A 18 1.38 25.82 -20.49
CA THR A 18 1.83 24.78 -19.57
C THR A 18 0.75 24.61 -18.50
N MET A 19 -0.02 23.53 -18.61
CA MET A 19 -0.81 23.04 -17.48
C MET A 19 0.19 22.58 -16.42
N VAL A 20 0.38 23.40 -15.38
CA VAL A 20 0.99 22.93 -14.15
C VAL A 20 -0.01 21.96 -13.54
N VAL A 21 0.23 20.67 -13.72
CA VAL A 21 -0.42 19.64 -12.92
C VAL A 21 0.20 19.79 -11.52
N THR A 22 -0.41 20.60 -10.67
CA THR A 22 -0.12 20.53 -9.24
C THR A 22 -0.62 19.17 -8.79
N ALA A 23 0.31 18.23 -8.58
CA ALA A 23 -0.03 17.02 -7.85
C ALA A 23 -0.65 17.49 -6.54
N GLY A 24 -1.95 17.18 -6.34
CA GLY A 24 -2.61 17.43 -5.07
C GLY A 24 -1.75 16.86 -3.95
N PRO A 25 -1.80 17.42 -2.73
CA PRO A 25 -0.93 16.99 -1.64
C PRO A 25 -1.01 15.47 -1.57
N ALA A 26 0.09 14.78 -1.87
CA ALA A 26 0.24 13.38 -1.58
C ALA A 26 0.05 13.32 -0.08
N SER A 27 -1.17 12.99 0.36
CA SER A 27 -1.53 13.07 1.76
C SER A 27 -0.55 12.15 2.48
N ALA A 28 0.42 12.78 3.13
CA ALA A 28 1.29 12.16 4.10
C ALA A 28 0.32 11.61 5.14
N ALA A 29 0.02 10.32 5.02
CA ALA A 29 -0.95 9.64 5.86
C ALA A 29 -0.46 9.74 7.30
N THR A 30 -1.00 10.69 8.04
CA THR A 30 -0.79 10.87 9.47
C THR A 30 -2.01 10.29 10.18
N ALA A 31 -1.88 9.02 10.60
CA ALA A 31 -2.60 8.24 11.64
C ALA A 31 -4.16 8.20 11.72
N PRO A 32 -4.79 7.10 12.18
CA PRO A 32 -4.34 5.71 12.32
C PRO A 32 -5.15 4.79 11.39
N CYS A 33 -4.46 3.97 10.58
CA CYS A 33 -5.13 3.00 9.70
C CYS A 33 -6.12 2.09 10.46
N ARG A 34 -5.94 1.89 11.77
CA ARG A 34 -6.81 1.10 12.65
C ARG A 34 -8.24 1.59 12.82
N GLN A 35 -8.53 2.83 12.46
CA GLN A 35 -9.89 3.38 12.53
C GLN A 35 -10.80 2.88 11.41
N TYR A 36 -10.22 2.32 10.35
CA TYR A 36 -10.94 1.87 9.18
C TYR A 36 -10.80 0.36 8.99
N THR A 37 -11.77 -0.20 8.28
CA THR A 37 -11.77 -1.63 7.89
C THR A 37 -11.31 -1.76 6.45
N TYR A 38 -10.38 -2.67 6.19
CA TYR A 38 -9.84 -2.93 4.85
C TYR A 38 -10.21 -4.33 4.38
N GLY A 39 -10.56 -4.46 3.11
CA GLY A 39 -10.92 -5.73 2.48
C GLY A 39 -10.56 -5.72 1.00
N LEU A 40 -11.04 -6.72 0.27
CA LEU A 40 -10.76 -6.91 -1.16
C LEU A 40 -11.02 -5.63 -1.98
N GLY A 41 -10.07 -5.24 -2.82
CA GLY A 41 -10.13 -4.03 -3.64
C GLY A 41 -9.67 -2.75 -2.95
N GLY A 42 -9.41 -2.77 -1.63
CA GLY A 42 -8.82 -1.63 -0.93
C GLY A 42 -7.39 -1.33 -1.39
N SER A 43 -6.98 -0.07 -1.30
CA SER A 43 -5.61 0.32 -1.67
C SER A 43 -5.03 1.47 -0.84
N GLY A 44 -3.71 1.61 -0.86
CA GLY A 44 -2.97 2.74 -0.28
C GLY A 44 -1.96 2.34 0.79
N ASN A 45 -1.42 3.35 1.48
CA ASN A 45 -0.36 3.15 2.48
C ASN A 45 -0.78 2.25 3.64
N CYS A 46 -2.05 2.30 4.05
CA CYS A 46 -2.58 1.41 5.09
C CYS A 46 -2.60 -0.05 4.64
N VAL A 47 -2.96 -0.33 3.38
CA VAL A 47 -2.89 -1.69 2.82
C VAL A 47 -1.44 -2.15 2.73
N LYS A 48 -0.52 -1.26 2.35
CA LYS A 48 0.92 -1.56 2.35
C LYS A 48 1.44 -1.89 3.75
N ALA A 49 0.94 -1.18 4.78
CA ALA A 49 1.24 -1.47 6.18
C ALA A 49 0.68 -2.84 6.61
N ILE A 50 -0.57 -3.16 6.26
CA ILE A 50 -1.18 -4.48 6.48
C ILE A 50 -0.33 -5.58 5.87
N GLN A 51 0.03 -5.45 4.58
CA GLN A 51 0.85 -6.43 3.87
C GLN A 51 2.21 -6.61 4.54
N GLY A 52 2.83 -5.53 5.01
CA GLY A 52 4.11 -5.60 5.74
C GLY A 52 4.02 -6.34 7.06
N ILE A 53 3.02 -6.03 7.86
CA ILE A 53 2.84 -6.68 9.16
C ILE A 53 2.41 -8.14 8.97
N ALA A 54 1.51 -8.43 8.03
CA ALA A 54 1.07 -9.78 7.71
C ALA A 54 2.21 -10.67 7.18
N ASN A 55 3.15 -10.09 6.43
CA ASN A 55 4.37 -10.76 5.98
C ASN A 55 5.30 -11.14 7.13
N VAL A 56 5.37 -10.32 8.18
CA VAL A 56 6.12 -10.64 9.41
C VAL A 56 5.42 -11.72 10.23
N ILE A 57 4.07 -11.73 10.26
CA ILE A 57 3.28 -12.65 11.10
C ILE A 57 3.05 -14.01 10.46
N SER A 58 2.92 -14.10 9.13
CA SER A 58 2.67 -15.36 8.41
C SER A 58 3.86 -16.34 8.46
N ILE A 59 4.90 -16.01 9.23
CA ILE A 59 6.07 -16.82 9.51
C ILE A 59 5.75 -17.73 10.71
N THR A 60 4.99 -18.79 10.47
CA THR A 60 4.82 -19.87 11.45
C THR A 60 6.17 -20.59 11.65
N ASN A 61 6.71 -20.61 12.87
CA ASN A 61 7.85 -21.42 13.33
C ASN A 61 9.27 -21.08 12.78
N SER A 62 10.03 -20.39 13.62
CA SER A 62 11.49 -20.38 13.94
C SER A 62 12.61 -20.72 12.93
N ALA A 63 12.40 -21.21 11.71
CA ALA A 63 13.50 -21.58 10.81
C ALA A 63 13.28 -21.04 9.39
N ARG A 64 13.76 -19.82 9.16
CA ARG A 64 14.14 -19.26 7.85
C ARG A 64 13.00 -18.99 6.84
N ARG A 65 12.73 -17.71 6.60
CA ARG A 65 12.83 -17.01 5.29
C ARG A 65 11.94 -15.76 5.30
N GLU A 66 12.53 -14.71 5.85
CA GLU A 66 12.44 -13.29 5.45
C GLU A 66 11.22 -12.88 4.60
N ALA A 67 10.35 -12.09 5.24
CA ALA A 67 9.41 -11.12 4.66
C ALA A 67 8.15 -11.61 3.92
N GLY A 68 7.76 -12.89 4.00
CA GLY A 68 6.41 -13.36 3.64
C GLY A 68 6.03 -13.32 2.14
N PRO A 69 5.06 -14.14 1.68
CA PRO A 69 4.83 -14.39 0.24
C PRO A 69 3.91 -13.37 -0.47
N ILE A 70 3.42 -12.32 0.22
CA ILE A 70 2.51 -11.33 -0.39
C ILE A 70 3.24 -10.05 -0.80
N ALA A 71 2.91 -9.53 -1.98
CA ALA A 71 3.48 -8.29 -2.48
C ALA A 71 3.08 -7.11 -1.57
N ARG A 72 4.02 -6.20 -1.28
CA ARG A 72 3.75 -4.93 -0.59
C ARG A 72 3.44 -3.83 -1.61
N ASP A 73 2.48 -4.08 -2.47
CA ASP A 73 2.06 -3.18 -3.55
C ASP A 73 1.04 -2.13 -3.08
N GLY A 74 0.49 -2.28 -1.87
CA GLY A 74 -0.57 -1.42 -1.36
C GLY A 74 -1.93 -1.71 -1.99
N HIS A 75 -2.12 -2.87 -2.64
CA HIS A 75 -3.40 -3.33 -3.17
C HIS A 75 -3.89 -4.58 -2.45
N TYR A 76 -5.11 -4.52 -1.93
CA TYR A 76 -5.70 -5.60 -1.17
C TYR A 76 -6.33 -6.61 -2.13
N GLY A 77 -5.48 -7.45 -2.70
CA GLY A 77 -5.88 -8.52 -3.60
C GLY A 77 -6.16 -9.85 -2.88
N PRO A 78 -6.55 -10.90 -3.64
CA PRO A 78 -6.87 -12.22 -3.08
C PRO A 78 -5.74 -12.84 -2.25
N LYS A 79 -4.49 -12.54 -2.58
CA LYS A 79 -3.32 -12.99 -1.81
C LYS A 79 -3.26 -12.33 -0.43
N THR A 80 -3.56 -11.04 -0.34
CA THR A 80 -3.60 -10.29 0.93
C THR A 80 -4.75 -10.80 1.79
N GLU A 81 -5.94 -10.97 1.20
CA GLU A 81 -7.11 -11.55 1.87
C GLU A 81 -6.81 -12.94 2.45
N ALA A 82 -6.23 -13.84 1.66
CA ALA A 82 -5.87 -15.18 2.13
C ALA A 82 -4.86 -15.16 3.29
N ALA A 83 -3.93 -14.19 3.31
CA ALA A 83 -3.01 -14.01 4.43
C ALA A 83 -3.73 -13.52 5.69
N ILE A 84 -4.66 -12.58 5.56
CA ILE A 84 -5.46 -12.09 6.68
C ILE A 84 -6.35 -13.19 7.26
N ILE A 85 -6.99 -14.00 6.42
CA ILE A 85 -7.77 -15.17 6.87
C ILE A 85 -6.92 -16.12 7.74
N LYS A 86 -5.67 -16.38 7.35
CA LYS A 86 -4.76 -17.23 8.14
C LYS A 86 -4.44 -16.60 9.49
N ILE A 87 -4.18 -15.29 9.52
CA ILE A 87 -3.90 -14.56 10.76
C ILE A 87 -5.11 -14.55 11.68
N GLN A 88 -6.32 -14.31 11.15
CA GLN A 88 -7.55 -14.36 11.92
C GLN A 88 -7.79 -15.75 12.54
N ARG A 89 -7.56 -16.82 11.78
CA ARG A 89 -7.61 -18.20 12.28
C ARG A 89 -6.59 -18.45 13.38
N ALA A 90 -5.35 -18.01 13.19
CA ALA A 90 -4.28 -18.19 14.17
C ALA A 90 -4.52 -17.39 15.47
N ALA A 91 -5.16 -16.21 15.36
CA ALA A 91 -5.52 -15.37 16.48
C ALA A 91 -6.84 -15.79 17.17
N GLY A 92 -7.58 -16.76 16.61
CA GLY A 92 -8.86 -17.21 17.16
C GLY A 92 -9.97 -16.15 17.14
N ILE A 93 -9.95 -15.24 16.17
CA ILE A 93 -10.95 -14.18 15.99
C ILE A 93 -11.87 -14.48 14.80
N GLY A 94 -12.87 -13.62 14.55
CA GLY A 94 -13.74 -13.73 13.38
C GLY A 94 -12.93 -13.81 12.07
N VAL A 95 -13.26 -14.81 11.23
CA VAL A 95 -12.55 -15.11 9.99
C VAL A 95 -13.39 -14.67 8.80
N ASP A 96 -13.20 -13.43 8.37
CA ASP A 96 -13.94 -12.80 7.27
C ASP A 96 -13.01 -12.29 6.16
N GLY A 97 -11.69 -12.28 6.37
CA GLY A 97 -10.72 -11.72 5.44
C GLY A 97 -10.66 -10.19 5.45
N TRP A 98 -11.36 -9.52 6.37
CA TRP A 98 -11.35 -8.08 6.57
C TRP A 98 -10.46 -7.67 7.74
N VAL A 99 -9.76 -6.55 7.57
CA VAL A 99 -8.92 -5.97 8.61
C VAL A 99 -9.72 -4.95 9.41
N GLY A 100 -10.58 -5.45 10.30
CA GLY A 100 -11.29 -4.65 11.30
C GLY A 100 -10.51 -4.47 12.61
N PRO A 101 -11.10 -3.86 13.65
CA PRO A 101 -10.42 -3.54 14.91
C PRO A 101 -9.74 -4.74 15.60
N GLN A 102 -10.39 -5.92 15.59
CA GLN A 102 -9.83 -7.15 16.16
C GLN A 102 -8.63 -7.66 15.34
N THR A 103 -8.75 -7.64 14.01
CA THR A 103 -7.65 -8.01 13.11
C THR A 103 -6.47 -7.05 13.27
N TRP A 104 -6.73 -5.74 13.38
CA TRP A 104 -5.71 -4.74 13.68
C TRP A 104 -5.03 -4.99 15.02
N ALA A 105 -5.78 -5.37 16.08
CA ALA A 105 -5.22 -5.76 17.37
C ALA A 105 -4.24 -6.94 17.22
N ALA A 106 -4.64 -7.99 16.51
CA ALA A 106 -3.80 -9.14 16.23
C ALA A 106 -2.53 -8.76 15.44
N LEU A 107 -2.66 -7.98 14.36
CA LEU A 107 -1.52 -7.54 13.54
C LEU A 107 -0.47 -6.80 14.38
N CYS A 108 -0.89 -5.91 15.26
CA CYS A 108 0.05 -5.13 16.06
C CYS A 108 0.66 -5.89 17.23
N TYR A 109 -0.11 -6.80 17.83
CA TYR A 109 0.37 -7.66 18.89
C TYR A 109 1.40 -8.65 18.36
N TYR A 110 1.05 -9.43 17.33
CA TYR A 110 1.94 -10.46 16.78
C TYR A 110 3.06 -9.88 15.91
N GLY A 111 2.94 -8.71 15.28
CA GLY A 111 4.06 -8.16 14.52
C GLY A 111 5.29 -7.80 15.37
N ALA A 112 5.10 -7.52 16.66
CA ALA A 112 6.15 -6.98 17.54
C ALA A 112 7.16 -8.02 18.03
N PHE A 113 6.77 -9.29 18.08
CA PHE A 113 7.58 -10.34 18.71
C PHE A 113 8.38 -11.21 17.72
N TRP A 114 8.12 -11.12 16.41
CA TRP A 114 8.55 -12.14 15.43
C TRP A 114 9.47 -11.61 14.30
N GLY A 115 9.83 -10.32 14.31
CA GLY A 115 10.71 -9.71 13.30
C GLY A 115 12.19 -9.73 13.68
N ASN A 116 13.02 -10.52 13.00
CA ASN A 116 14.48 -10.57 13.20
C ASN A 116 15.32 -10.09 11.99
N ASP A 117 14.72 -9.93 10.82
CA ASP A 117 15.39 -9.40 9.62
C ASP A 117 15.50 -7.87 9.66
N MET A 118 16.66 -7.30 9.32
CA MET A 118 16.94 -5.87 9.46
C MET A 118 16.19 -4.99 8.46
N GLN A 119 15.97 -5.47 7.23
CA GLN A 119 15.23 -4.73 6.20
C GLN A 119 13.72 -4.84 6.42
N ALA A 120 13.25 -6.03 6.78
CA ALA A 120 11.88 -6.25 7.26
C ALA A 120 11.61 -5.48 8.57
N LYS A 121 12.61 -5.27 9.43
CA LYS A 121 12.47 -4.42 10.63
C LYS A 121 12.27 -2.96 10.28
N ALA A 122 12.96 -2.40 9.29
CA ALA A 122 12.74 -1.02 8.86
C ALA A 122 11.32 -0.85 8.30
N ASP A 123 10.91 -1.79 7.44
CA ASP A 123 9.58 -1.85 6.86
C ASP A 123 8.48 -2.07 7.90
N TYR A 124 8.74 -2.92 8.90
CA TYR A 124 7.87 -3.17 10.04
C TYR A 124 7.77 -1.94 10.94
N ARG A 125 8.88 -1.25 11.22
CA ARG A 125 8.88 -0.01 12.03
C ARG A 125 8.05 1.08 11.36
N TRP A 126 8.17 1.23 10.05
CA TRP A 126 7.26 2.08 9.27
C TRP A 126 5.84 1.54 9.37
N ALA A 127 5.55 0.30 8.98
CA ALA A 127 4.18 -0.21 8.95
C ALA A 127 3.48 -0.09 10.32
N LYS A 128 4.19 -0.39 11.41
CA LYS A 128 3.73 -0.24 12.79
C LYS A 128 3.37 1.21 13.11
N SER A 129 4.15 2.21 12.69
CA SER A 129 3.82 3.61 12.95
C SER A 129 2.53 4.07 12.27
N TYR A 130 2.10 3.40 11.19
CA TYR A 130 0.84 3.69 10.50
C TYR A 130 -0.32 2.86 11.05
N ALA A 131 -0.02 1.67 11.53
CA ALA A 131 -0.99 0.63 11.82
C ALA A 131 -1.24 0.35 13.31
N CYS A 132 -0.46 0.84 14.28
CA CYS A 132 -0.48 0.31 15.66
C CYS A 132 -0.61 1.32 16.82
#